data_AF-A0A7S4JHI9-F1
#
_entry.id   AF-A0A7S4JHI9-F1
#
_cell.length_a   1.000
_cell.length_b   1.000
_cell.length_c   1.000
_cell.angle_alpha   90.00
_cell.angle_beta   90.00
_cell.angle_gamma   90.00
#
_symmetry.space_group_name_H-M   'P 1'
#
loop_
_entity.id
_entity.type
_entity.pdbx_description
1 polymer ?
#
loop_
_entity_poly.entity_id
_entity_poly.type
_entity_poly.pdbx_seq_one_letter_code
_entity_poly.pdbx_strand_id
1 'polypeptide(L)'
;PHASLRKMATRPKQVPLHEKLPLMLWPPNLIGYVRVGTQLAAMLDPNPASSFAVWMVTASLVLDYFDGPCARRMNMCSQFGDLLDHYTDHITMLWLVYVTASSGLWGQANLAISTVHNVVAFAYMFVYGHYFKHTAKGNFWTRTIEANNYWNFASILYCANCILFPLIKLSFAGTYQMQPSTVTTPLIDMTDMIGAVVTLSYSFAVWF
;
A
#
# COMPACT_ATOMS: atom_id res chain seq x y z
N PRO A 1 65.32 -25.59 -7.08
CA PRO A 1 63.99 -25.60 -7.76
C PRO A 1 62.96 -24.86 -6.89
N HIS A 2 62.69 -23.60 -7.25
CA HIS A 2 61.84 -22.66 -6.51
C HIS A 2 60.38 -23.10 -6.49
N ALA A 3 59.85 -23.39 -5.30
CA ALA A 3 58.40 -23.41 -5.06
C ALA A 3 57.93 -21.96 -4.90
N SER A 4 57.35 -21.38 -5.95
CA SER A 4 56.76 -20.06 -5.94
C SER A 4 55.50 -20.06 -5.08
N LEU A 5 55.60 -19.51 -3.86
CA LEU A 5 54.45 -19.16 -3.03
C LEU A 5 53.61 -18.12 -3.76
N ARG A 6 52.57 -18.60 -4.45
CA ARG A 6 51.54 -17.78 -5.08
C ARG A 6 50.79 -17.05 -3.96
N LYS A 7 51.16 -15.79 -3.68
CA LYS A 7 50.38 -14.90 -2.81
C LYS A 7 48.96 -14.85 -3.38
N MET A 8 48.02 -15.53 -2.72
CA MET A 8 46.59 -15.32 -3.00
C MET A 8 46.30 -13.87 -2.66
N ALA A 9 46.10 -13.04 -3.69
CA ALA A 9 45.63 -11.68 -3.52
C ALA A 9 44.29 -11.76 -2.80
N THR A 10 44.26 -11.30 -1.54
CA THR A 10 43.02 -11.15 -0.79
C THR A 10 42.16 -10.14 -1.55
N ARG A 11 41.03 -10.60 -2.09
CA ARG A 11 40.06 -9.74 -2.77
C ARG A 11 39.72 -8.60 -1.80
N PRO A 12 39.80 -7.32 -2.21
CA PRO A 12 39.47 -6.22 -1.31
C PRO A 12 38.08 -6.48 -0.74
N LYS A 13 37.96 -6.46 0.60
CA LYS A 13 36.66 -6.60 1.27
C LYS A 13 35.72 -5.57 0.66
N GLN A 14 34.71 -6.03 -0.07
CA GLN A 14 33.68 -5.14 -0.57
C GLN A 14 32.95 -4.58 0.64
N VAL A 15 33.16 -3.28 0.89
CA VAL A 15 32.39 -2.51 1.86
C VAL A 15 30.91 -2.66 1.47
N PRO A 16 30.04 -3.15 2.39
CA PRO A 16 28.64 -3.39 2.08
C PRO A 16 27.93 -2.08 1.72
N LEU A 17 26.93 -2.15 0.84
CA LEU A 17 26.33 -0.96 0.23
C LEU A 17 25.67 -0.01 1.25
N HIS A 18 25.17 -0.53 2.38
CA HIS A 18 24.57 0.28 3.45
C HIS A 18 25.59 1.18 4.17
N GLU A 19 26.89 0.84 4.14
CA GLU A 19 27.95 1.69 4.70
C GLU A 19 28.35 2.81 3.73
N LYS A 20 28.01 2.68 2.43
CA LYS A 20 28.39 3.64 1.38
C LYS A 20 27.33 4.69 1.10
N LEU A 21 26.05 4.35 1.32
CA LEU A 21 24.92 5.19 0.95
C LEU A 21 24.15 5.64 2.18
N PRO A 22 23.73 6.92 2.23
CA PRO A 22 22.81 7.37 3.28
C PRO A 22 21.49 6.61 3.15
N LEU A 23 20.78 6.45 4.28
CA LEU A 23 19.50 5.73 4.37
C LEU A 23 18.51 6.12 3.27
N MET A 24 18.38 7.43 2.99
CA MET A 24 17.47 7.95 1.97
C MET A 24 17.78 7.45 0.55
N LEU A 25 19.01 7.04 0.25
CA LEU A 25 19.44 6.60 -1.08
C LEU A 25 19.58 5.08 -1.17
N TRP A 26 19.07 4.33 -0.18
CA TRP A 26 19.05 2.88 -0.27
C TRP A 26 18.15 2.43 -1.42
N PRO A 27 18.56 1.44 -2.24
CA PRO A 27 17.76 0.94 -3.36
C PRO A 27 16.28 0.66 -3.07
N PRO A 28 15.88 0.00 -1.95
CA PRO A 28 14.46 -0.16 -1.63
C PRO A 28 13.72 1.17 -1.42
N ASN A 29 14.36 2.17 -0.81
CA ASN A 29 13.75 3.50 -0.60
C ASN A 29 13.65 4.28 -1.92
N LEU A 30 14.58 4.09 -2.85
CA LEU A 30 14.48 4.65 -4.20
C LEU A 30 13.27 4.09 -4.95
N ILE A 31 13.02 2.77 -4.84
CA ILE A 31 11.79 2.15 -5.38
C ILE A 31 10.55 2.80 -4.75
N GLY A 32 10.56 3.00 -3.43
CA GLY A 32 9.49 3.70 -2.71
C GLY A 32 9.23 5.12 -3.24
N TYR A 33 10.27 5.90 -3.55
CA TYR A 33 10.07 7.23 -4.14
C TYR A 33 9.52 7.20 -5.56
N VAL A 34 9.96 6.24 -6.39
CA VAL A 34 9.39 6.05 -7.73
C VAL A 34 7.91 5.71 -7.62
N ARG A 35 7.54 4.85 -6.67
CA ARG A 35 6.15 4.50 -6.37
C ARG A 35 5.32 5.71 -5.96
N VAL A 36 5.83 6.53 -5.04
CA VAL A 36 5.18 7.81 -4.68
C VAL A 36 5.00 8.70 -5.91
N GLY A 37 6.02 8.80 -6.76
CA GLY A 37 5.96 9.57 -8.01
C GLY A 37 4.89 9.07 -8.98
N THR A 38 4.79 7.76 -9.22
CA THR A 38 3.76 7.18 -10.09
C THR A 38 2.37 7.34 -9.47
N GLN A 39 2.24 7.19 -8.15
CA GLN A 39 0.96 7.44 -7.48
C GLN A 39 0.52 8.90 -7.62
N LEU A 40 1.41 9.86 -7.40
CA LEU A 40 1.12 11.28 -7.60
C LEU A 40 0.74 11.60 -9.05
N ALA A 41 1.41 10.98 -10.03
CA ALA A 41 1.08 11.15 -11.44
C ALA A 41 -0.36 10.68 -11.75
N ALA A 42 -0.80 9.56 -11.15
CA ALA A 42 -2.17 9.10 -11.27
C ALA A 42 -3.18 10.07 -10.63
N MET A 43 -2.85 10.60 -9.45
CA MET A 43 -3.71 11.52 -8.70
C MET A 43 -3.86 12.89 -9.36
N LEU A 44 -2.85 13.33 -10.12
CA LEU A 44 -2.84 14.62 -10.82
C LEU A 44 -3.51 14.57 -12.20
N ASP A 45 -3.85 13.38 -12.69
CA ASP A 45 -4.60 13.25 -13.94
C ASP A 45 -6.04 13.80 -13.75
N PRO A 46 -6.52 14.72 -14.60
CA PRO A 46 -7.88 15.25 -14.53
C PRO A 46 -8.97 14.18 -14.67
N ASN A 47 -8.67 13.08 -15.36
CA ASN A 47 -9.56 11.94 -15.53
C ASN A 47 -8.95 10.70 -14.82
N PRO A 48 -9.45 10.33 -13.62
CA PRO A 48 -8.92 9.18 -12.88
C PRO A 48 -9.16 7.84 -13.58
N ALA A 49 -10.07 7.78 -14.55
CA ALA A 49 -10.31 6.60 -15.40
C ALA A 49 -9.52 6.63 -16.73
N SER A 50 -8.65 7.63 -16.93
CA SER A 50 -7.78 7.66 -18.11
C SER A 50 -6.85 6.45 -18.10
N SER A 51 -6.46 5.99 -19.29
CA SER A 51 -5.46 4.92 -19.41
C SER A 51 -4.15 5.31 -18.71
N PHE A 52 -3.77 6.58 -18.73
CA PHE A 52 -2.56 7.07 -18.06
C PHE A 52 -2.65 6.91 -16.54
N ALA A 53 -3.73 7.41 -15.92
CA ALA A 53 -3.94 7.30 -14.48
C ALA A 53 -3.96 5.84 -14.01
N VAL A 54 -4.68 4.98 -14.76
CA VAL A 54 -4.76 3.53 -14.47
C VAL A 54 -3.38 2.85 -14.60
N TRP A 55 -2.59 3.19 -15.62
CA TRP A 55 -1.23 2.64 -15.76
C TRP A 55 -0.29 3.12 -14.64
N MET A 56 -0.41 4.37 -14.22
CA MET A 56 0.42 4.94 -13.16
C MET A 56 0.10 4.33 -11.78
N VAL A 57 -1.18 4.16 -11.43
CA VAL A 57 -1.55 3.45 -10.19
C VAL A 57 -1.17 1.97 -10.26
N THR A 58 -1.31 1.33 -11.42
CA THR A 58 -0.87 -0.08 -11.60
C THR A 58 0.63 -0.21 -11.42
N ALA A 59 1.43 0.71 -12.00
CA ALA A 59 2.87 0.74 -11.80
C ALA A 59 3.24 0.94 -10.32
N SER A 60 2.52 1.82 -9.61
CA SER A 60 2.67 2.02 -8.16
C SER A 60 2.49 0.71 -7.38
N LEU A 61 1.38 -0.01 -7.63
CA LEU A 61 1.08 -1.29 -6.98
C LEU A 61 2.07 -2.40 -7.34
N VAL A 62 2.64 -2.39 -8.55
CA VAL A 62 3.68 -3.35 -8.94
C VAL A 62 4.99 -3.04 -8.22
N LEU A 63 5.37 -1.77 -8.08
CA LEU A 63 6.59 -1.36 -7.38
C LEU A 63 6.54 -1.70 -5.89
N ASP A 64 5.38 -1.54 -5.26
CA ASP A 64 5.07 -1.97 -3.89
C ASP A 64 5.45 -3.44 -3.67
N TYR A 65 5.02 -4.33 -4.57
CA TYR A 65 5.36 -5.75 -4.48
C TYR A 65 6.88 -6.02 -4.49
N PHE A 66 7.68 -5.14 -5.09
CA PHE A 66 9.13 -5.33 -5.24
C PHE A 66 9.98 -4.71 -4.13
N ASP A 67 9.53 -3.67 -3.43
CA ASP A 67 10.37 -2.94 -2.47
C ASP A 67 10.75 -3.80 -1.25
N GLY A 68 9.81 -4.55 -0.67
CA GLY A 68 10.02 -5.44 0.46
C GLY A 68 10.96 -6.62 0.14
N PRO A 69 10.73 -7.38 -0.95
CA PRO A 69 11.69 -8.39 -1.40
C PRO A 69 13.07 -7.83 -1.71
N CYS A 70 13.16 -6.62 -2.26
CA CYS A 70 14.43 -5.93 -2.48
C CYS A 70 15.13 -5.65 -1.14
N ALA A 71 14.45 -5.03 -0.18
CA ALA A 71 14.98 -4.72 1.15
C ALA A 71 15.49 -5.98 1.87
N ARG A 72 14.72 -7.08 1.83
CA ARG A 72 15.11 -8.37 2.45
C ARG A 72 16.33 -8.99 1.79
N ARG A 73 16.40 -9.02 0.46
CA ARG A 73 17.55 -9.59 -0.27
C ARG A 73 18.83 -8.79 -0.04
N MET A 74 18.71 -7.49 0.16
CA MET A 74 19.85 -6.59 0.35
C MET A 74 20.24 -6.38 1.81
N ASN A 75 19.50 -6.97 2.77
CA ASN A 75 19.63 -6.69 4.21
C ASN A 75 19.56 -5.18 4.51
N MET A 76 18.61 -4.49 3.87
CA MET A 76 18.39 -3.04 3.94
C MET A 76 16.99 -2.69 4.43
N CYS A 77 16.39 -3.53 5.28
CA CYS A 77 15.13 -3.21 5.95
C CYS A 77 15.35 -2.05 6.93
N SER A 78 14.47 -1.05 6.90
CA SER A 78 14.55 0.10 7.79
C SER A 78 13.16 0.57 8.20
N GLN A 79 13.05 1.19 9.37
CA GLN A 79 11.80 1.79 9.85
C GLN A 79 11.30 2.90 8.92
N PHE A 80 12.21 3.68 8.34
CA PHE A 80 11.85 4.70 7.35
C PHE A 80 11.19 4.10 6.11
N GLY A 81 11.82 3.08 5.51
CA GLY A 81 11.27 2.40 4.33
C GLY A 81 9.93 1.73 4.63
N ASP A 82 9.80 1.09 5.80
CA ASP A 82 8.55 0.49 6.26
C ASP A 82 7.42 1.52 6.43
N LEU A 83 7.71 2.67 7.04
CA LEU A 83 6.71 3.74 7.15
C LEU A 83 6.35 4.34 5.79
N LEU A 84 7.33 4.63 4.94
CA LEU A 84 7.11 5.17 3.60
C LEU A 84 6.16 4.28 2.78
N ASP A 85 6.38 2.97 2.84
CA ASP A 85 5.56 1.95 2.21
C ASP A 85 4.09 2.03 2.68
N HIS A 86 3.87 1.93 3.99
CA HIS A 86 2.53 1.92 4.56
C HIS A 86 1.77 3.25 4.39
N TYR A 87 2.46 4.40 4.46
CA TYR A 87 1.83 5.69 4.14
C TYR A 87 1.38 5.76 2.69
N THR A 88 2.21 5.29 1.76
CA THR A 88 1.90 5.30 0.33
C THR A 88 0.73 4.36 -0.01
N ASP A 89 0.65 3.21 0.65
CA ASP A 89 -0.46 2.26 0.51
C ASP A 89 -1.80 2.88 0.90
N HIS A 90 -1.84 3.50 2.07
CA HIS A 90 -3.03 4.13 2.62
C HIS A 90 -3.52 5.30 1.76
N ILE A 91 -2.59 6.11 1.24
CA ILE A 91 -2.92 7.16 0.25
C ILE A 91 -3.51 6.54 -1.01
N THR A 92 -2.91 5.47 -1.53
CA THR A 92 -3.37 4.78 -2.76
C THR A 92 -4.76 4.19 -2.57
N MET A 93 -4.97 3.46 -1.47
CA MET A 93 -6.25 2.86 -1.07
C MET A 93 -7.34 3.92 -0.91
N LEU A 94 -7.06 5.02 -0.20
CA LEU A 94 -8.03 6.09 -0.02
C LEU A 94 -8.38 6.78 -1.33
N TRP A 95 -7.37 7.07 -2.17
CA TRP A 95 -7.59 7.70 -3.46
C TRP A 95 -8.47 6.84 -4.37
N LEU A 96 -8.23 5.54 -4.43
CA LEU A 96 -9.04 4.59 -5.19
C LEU A 96 -10.51 4.59 -4.71
N VAL A 97 -10.75 4.54 -3.41
CA VAL A 97 -12.10 4.66 -2.85
C VAL A 97 -12.72 6.01 -3.18
N TYR A 98 -11.99 7.11 -3.04
CA TYR A 98 -12.46 8.47 -3.33
C TYR A 98 -12.92 8.63 -4.78
N VAL A 99 -12.08 8.26 -5.75
CA VAL A 99 -12.41 8.45 -7.17
C VAL A 99 -13.54 7.54 -7.63
N THR A 100 -13.83 6.44 -6.92
CA THR A 100 -14.87 5.47 -7.29
C THR A 100 -16.08 5.44 -6.36
N ALA A 101 -16.13 6.34 -5.38
CA ALA A 101 -17.25 6.45 -4.44
C ALA A 101 -18.52 6.82 -5.20
N SER A 102 -19.55 5.98 -5.09
CA SER A 102 -20.86 6.29 -5.67
C SER A 102 -21.49 7.48 -4.94
N SER A 103 -22.35 8.23 -5.64
CA SER A 103 -23.13 9.32 -5.03
C SER A 103 -24.24 8.81 -4.08
N GLY A 104 -24.49 7.50 -4.05
CA GLY A 104 -25.45 6.88 -3.15
C GLY A 104 -25.00 6.87 -1.69
N LEU A 105 -25.93 6.58 -0.79
CA LEU A 105 -25.70 6.55 0.66
C LEU A 105 -24.49 5.68 1.03
N TRP A 106 -24.41 4.45 0.47
CA TRP A 106 -23.37 3.50 0.82
C TRP A 106 -22.00 3.87 0.24
N GLY A 107 -21.94 4.43 -0.96
CA GLY A 107 -20.68 4.94 -1.54
C GLY A 107 -20.09 6.07 -0.70
N GLN A 108 -20.92 7.03 -0.28
CA GLN A 108 -20.50 8.13 0.59
C GLN A 108 -20.13 7.64 2.00
N ALA A 109 -20.87 6.68 2.55
CA ALA A 109 -20.53 6.06 3.83
C ALA A 109 -19.19 5.32 3.77
N ASN A 110 -18.94 4.55 2.71
CA ASN A 110 -17.67 3.85 2.50
C ASN A 110 -16.50 4.85 2.44
N LEU A 111 -16.64 5.91 1.64
CA LEU A 111 -15.64 6.97 1.58
C LEU A 111 -15.38 7.63 2.94
N ALA A 112 -16.44 7.99 3.67
CA ALA A 112 -16.30 8.61 4.99
C ALA A 112 -15.57 7.70 5.98
N ILE A 113 -15.94 6.41 6.03
CA ILE A 113 -15.32 5.44 6.92
C ILE A 113 -13.89 5.14 6.51
N SER A 114 -13.59 4.97 5.22
CA SER A 114 -12.22 4.81 4.71
C SER A 114 -11.36 6.03 5.02
N THR A 115 -11.92 7.24 4.99
CA THR A 115 -11.21 8.46 5.38
C THR A 115 -10.87 8.44 6.87
N VAL A 116 -11.84 8.10 7.72
CA VAL A 116 -11.62 7.96 9.17
C VAL A 116 -10.56 6.89 9.46
N HIS A 117 -10.63 5.74 8.79
CA HIS A 117 -9.65 4.66 8.93
C HIS A 117 -8.23 5.13 8.60
N ASN A 118 -8.06 5.85 7.49
CA ASN A 118 -6.77 6.39 7.09
C ASN A 118 -6.21 7.39 8.11
N VAL A 119 -7.04 8.28 8.63
CA VAL A 119 -6.63 9.22 9.71
C VAL A 119 -6.19 8.44 10.95
N VAL A 120 -6.96 7.42 11.34
CA VAL A 120 -6.64 6.53 12.46
C VAL A 120 -5.30 5.80 12.25
N ALA A 121 -5.08 5.24 11.07
CA ALA A 121 -3.85 4.53 10.73
C ALA A 121 -2.64 5.47 10.71
N PHE A 122 -2.79 6.68 10.17
CA PHE A 122 -1.73 7.70 10.17
C PHE A 122 -1.39 8.18 11.57
N ALA A 123 -2.40 8.44 12.40
CA ALA A 123 -2.19 8.81 13.80
C ALA A 123 -1.43 7.70 14.54
N TYR A 124 -1.80 6.43 14.32
CA TYR A 124 -1.09 5.29 14.90
C TYR A 124 0.37 5.24 14.45
N MET A 125 0.63 5.26 13.14
CA MET A 125 2.00 5.20 12.60
C MET A 125 2.86 6.39 13.04
N PHE A 126 2.26 7.57 13.19
CA PHE A 126 2.95 8.75 13.70
C PHE A 126 3.35 8.60 15.18
N VAL A 127 2.46 8.08 16.02
CA VAL A 127 2.70 7.93 17.47
C VAL A 127 3.67 6.79 17.76
N TYR A 128 3.52 5.64 17.11
CA TYR A 128 4.30 4.43 17.40
C TYR A 128 5.52 4.24 16.50
N GLY A 129 5.58 4.95 15.37
CA GLY A 129 6.69 4.86 14.42
C GLY A 129 6.73 3.55 13.63
N HIS A 130 5.67 2.74 13.67
CA HIS A 130 5.53 1.54 12.86
C HIS A 130 4.05 1.29 12.57
N TYR A 131 3.77 0.49 11.54
CA TYR A 131 2.42 -0.01 11.32
C TYR A 131 2.03 -1.04 12.37
N PHE A 132 0.73 -1.15 12.70
CA PHE A 132 0.26 -2.00 13.79
C PHE A 132 0.65 -3.49 13.63
N LYS A 133 0.86 -3.93 12.37
CA LYS A 133 1.37 -5.25 11.96
C LYS A 133 2.69 -5.70 12.60
N HIS A 134 3.56 -4.77 12.96
CA HIS A 134 4.88 -5.11 13.53
C HIS A 134 4.87 -5.25 15.05
N THR A 135 3.70 -5.17 15.67
CA THR A 135 3.56 -5.24 17.13
C THR A 135 3.34 -6.68 17.57
N ALA A 136 4.39 -7.38 18.02
CA ALA A 136 4.24 -8.67 18.71
C ALA A 136 3.30 -8.59 19.96
N LYS A 137 3.08 -7.37 20.46
CA LYS A 137 2.20 -7.01 21.58
C LYS A 137 0.87 -6.36 21.16
N GLY A 138 0.41 -6.57 19.92
CA GLY A 138 -0.91 -6.11 19.49
C GLY A 138 -2.04 -6.63 20.37
N ASN A 139 -3.15 -5.91 20.40
CA ASN A 139 -4.36 -6.29 21.11
C ASN A 139 -4.98 -7.58 20.53
N PHE A 140 -6.05 -8.08 21.17
CA PHE A 140 -6.72 -9.30 20.74
C PHE A 140 -7.19 -9.21 19.28
N TRP A 141 -7.77 -8.08 18.89
CA TRP A 141 -8.33 -7.87 17.55
C TRP A 141 -7.27 -7.81 16.45
N THR A 142 -6.20 -7.04 16.64
CA THR A 142 -5.06 -6.98 15.73
C THR A 142 -4.44 -8.35 15.57
N ARG A 143 -4.29 -9.14 16.64
CA ARG A 143 -3.76 -10.51 16.54
C ARG A 143 -4.68 -11.46 15.77
N THR A 144 -5.99 -11.35 15.95
CA THR A 144 -6.96 -12.16 15.22
C THR A 144 -7.02 -11.77 13.74
N ILE A 145 -6.93 -10.48 13.42
CA ILE A 145 -6.91 -9.95 12.06
C ILE A 145 -5.57 -10.20 11.35
N GLU A 146 -4.47 -10.24 12.10
CA GLU A 146 -3.14 -10.56 11.57
C GLU A 146 -2.89 -12.07 11.51
N ALA A 147 -3.73 -12.88 12.15
CA ALA A 147 -3.65 -14.32 12.05
C ALA A 147 -3.68 -14.73 10.57
N ASN A 148 -2.72 -15.57 10.20
CA ASN A 148 -2.51 -16.06 8.83
C ASN A 148 -2.11 -15.00 7.79
N ASN A 149 -1.42 -13.93 8.18
CA ASN A 149 -0.78 -13.00 7.23
C ASN A 149 -1.79 -12.42 6.21
N TYR A 150 -2.91 -11.90 6.71
CA TYR A 150 -4.00 -11.32 5.91
C TYR A 150 -4.82 -12.29 5.04
N TRP A 151 -4.58 -13.60 5.16
CA TRP A 151 -5.40 -14.62 4.48
C TRP A 151 -6.69 -14.98 5.23
N ASN A 152 -7.17 -14.10 6.10
CA ASN A 152 -8.52 -14.21 6.67
C ASN A 152 -9.52 -13.41 5.84
N PHE A 153 -10.80 -13.78 6.00
CA PHE A 153 -11.88 -13.21 5.21
C PHE A 153 -12.01 -11.69 5.39
N ALA A 154 -11.81 -11.17 6.60
CA ALA A 154 -11.89 -9.73 6.86
C ALA A 154 -10.81 -8.94 6.11
N SER A 155 -9.56 -9.42 6.13
CA SER A 155 -8.43 -8.81 5.42
C SER A 155 -8.62 -8.83 3.91
N ILE A 156 -9.12 -9.94 3.37
CA ILE A 156 -9.41 -10.07 1.95
C ILE A 156 -10.52 -9.09 1.55
N LEU A 157 -11.60 -8.98 2.34
CA LEU A 157 -12.67 -8.05 2.07
C LEU A 157 -12.23 -6.58 2.19
N TYR A 158 -11.38 -6.26 3.16
CA TYR A 158 -10.82 -4.91 3.30
C TYR A 158 -9.97 -4.52 2.08
N CYS A 159 -9.07 -5.41 1.66
CA CYS A 159 -8.23 -5.20 0.49
C CYS A 159 -9.08 -5.14 -0.80
N ALA A 160 -10.11 -5.99 -0.91
CA ALA A 160 -11.04 -5.95 -2.02
C ALA A 160 -11.80 -4.62 -2.09
N ASN A 161 -12.25 -4.09 -0.95
CA ASN A 161 -12.90 -2.79 -0.86
C ASN A 161 -11.99 -1.64 -1.32
N CYS A 162 -10.73 -1.64 -0.90
CA CYS A 162 -9.84 -0.52 -1.13
C CYS A 162 -9.11 -0.55 -2.48
N ILE A 163 -8.96 -1.74 -3.09
CA ILE A 163 -8.18 -1.93 -4.32
C ILE A 163 -9.01 -2.60 -5.41
N LEU A 164 -9.48 -3.83 -5.18
CA LEU A 164 -10.07 -4.65 -6.24
C LEU A 164 -11.34 -4.02 -6.83
N PHE A 165 -12.31 -3.65 -5.99
CA PHE A 165 -13.57 -3.07 -6.46
C PHE A 165 -13.39 -1.69 -7.09
N PRO A 166 -12.58 -0.76 -6.54
CA PRO A 166 -12.24 0.48 -7.22
C PRO A 166 -11.60 0.26 -8.60
N LEU A 167 -10.65 -0.67 -8.73
CA LEU A 167 -10.03 -0.94 -10.04
C LEU A 167 -11.04 -1.51 -11.05
N ILE A 168 -11.97 -2.37 -10.61
CA ILE A 168 -13.07 -2.85 -11.45
C ILE A 168 -14.00 -1.69 -11.87
N LYS A 169 -14.36 -0.81 -10.93
CA LYS A 169 -15.18 0.39 -11.20
C LYS A 169 -14.49 1.32 -12.19
N LEU A 170 -13.19 1.58 -12.04
CA LEU A 170 -12.40 2.40 -12.97
C LEU A 170 -12.32 1.78 -14.37
N SER A 171 -12.06 0.47 -14.46
CA SER A 171 -12.01 -0.26 -15.72
C SER A 171 -13.35 -0.20 -16.46
N PHE A 172 -14.45 -0.41 -15.74
CA PHE A 172 -15.80 -0.28 -16.29
C PHE A 172 -16.08 1.16 -16.75
N ALA A 173 -15.83 2.15 -15.89
CA ALA A 173 -16.02 3.56 -16.20
C ALA A 173 -15.24 3.99 -17.45
N GLY A 174 -13.98 3.58 -17.57
CA GLY A 174 -13.14 3.85 -18.74
C GLY A 174 -13.67 3.20 -20.02
N THR A 175 -14.13 1.95 -19.94
CA THR A 175 -14.67 1.21 -21.09
C THR A 175 -15.95 1.85 -21.65
N TYR A 176 -16.84 2.32 -20.77
CA TYR A 176 -18.13 2.90 -21.15
C TYR A 176 -18.12 4.43 -21.17
N GLN A 177 -16.96 5.07 -21.00
CA GLN A 177 -16.79 6.53 -20.95
C GLN A 177 -17.71 7.21 -19.93
N MET A 178 -17.94 6.54 -18.80
CA MET A 178 -18.75 7.04 -17.69
C MET A 178 -17.88 7.72 -16.66
N GLN A 179 -18.47 8.62 -15.87
CA GLN A 179 -17.82 9.12 -14.67
C GLN A 179 -17.81 8.02 -13.60
N PRO A 180 -16.66 7.70 -12.98
CA PRO A 180 -16.58 6.60 -12.02
C PRO A 180 -17.60 6.68 -10.85
N SER A 181 -17.86 7.89 -10.35
CA SER A 181 -18.86 8.14 -9.28
C SER A 181 -20.32 7.90 -9.68
N THR A 182 -20.58 7.79 -11.00
CA THR A 182 -21.91 7.49 -11.55
C THR A 182 -22.11 6.00 -11.83
N VAL A 183 -21.06 5.18 -11.69
CA VAL A 183 -21.15 3.72 -11.83
C VAL A 183 -21.81 3.15 -10.57
N THR A 184 -23.14 3.17 -10.56
CA THR A 184 -23.94 2.68 -9.43
C THR A 184 -24.95 1.64 -9.89
N THR A 185 -25.00 0.52 -9.19
CA THR A 185 -25.98 -0.56 -9.35
C THR A 185 -26.26 -1.14 -7.96
N PRO A 186 -27.38 -1.86 -7.74
CA PRO A 186 -27.63 -2.50 -6.46
C PRO A 186 -26.48 -3.42 -5.99
N LEU A 187 -25.79 -4.07 -6.94
CA LEU A 187 -24.62 -4.88 -6.65
C LEU A 187 -23.44 -4.03 -6.13
N ILE A 188 -23.19 -2.88 -6.77
CA ILE A 188 -22.14 -1.94 -6.36
C ILE A 188 -22.44 -1.33 -4.99
N ASP A 189 -23.67 -0.89 -4.75
CA ASP A 189 -24.08 -0.34 -3.46
C ASP A 189 -23.92 -1.37 -2.33
N MET A 190 -24.15 -2.66 -2.62
CA MET A 190 -23.87 -3.74 -1.68
C MET A 190 -22.36 -3.89 -1.41
N THR A 191 -21.50 -3.77 -2.44
CA THR A 191 -20.04 -3.80 -2.22
C THR A 191 -19.55 -2.63 -1.37
N ASP A 192 -20.08 -1.42 -1.60
CA ASP A 192 -19.75 -0.24 -0.80
C ASP A 192 -20.25 -0.39 0.65
N MET A 193 -21.43 -0.97 0.87
CA MET A 193 -21.94 -1.28 2.20
C MET A 193 -21.04 -2.29 2.95
N ILE A 194 -20.67 -3.40 2.30
CA ILE A 194 -19.79 -4.41 2.89
C ILE A 194 -18.42 -3.79 3.19
N GLY A 195 -17.90 -3.01 2.25
CA GLY A 195 -16.65 -2.26 2.40
C GLY A 195 -16.64 -1.31 3.58
N ALA A 196 -17.72 -0.54 3.74
CA ALA A 196 -17.94 0.37 4.86
C ALA A 196 -17.92 -0.37 6.21
N VAL A 197 -18.66 -1.48 6.33
CA VAL A 197 -18.73 -2.28 7.56
C VAL A 197 -17.37 -2.89 7.91
N VAL A 198 -16.69 -3.48 6.92
CA VAL A 198 -15.38 -4.11 7.13
C VAL A 198 -14.34 -3.05 7.53
N THR A 199 -14.27 -1.92 6.82
CA THR A 199 -13.31 -0.85 7.11
C THR A 199 -13.55 -0.22 8.49
N LEU A 200 -14.81 -0.12 8.90
CA LEU A 200 -15.14 0.33 10.26
C LEU A 200 -14.58 -0.64 11.31
N SER A 201 -14.74 -1.95 11.10
CA SER A 201 -14.21 -2.96 12.02
C SER A 201 -12.68 -2.89 12.16
N TYR A 202 -11.96 -2.62 11.06
CA TYR A 202 -10.52 -2.38 11.07
C TYR A 202 -10.15 -1.13 11.87
N SER A 203 -10.93 -0.05 11.72
CA SER A 203 -10.68 1.19 12.46
C SER A 203 -10.77 1.00 13.98
N PHE A 204 -11.71 0.16 14.43
CA PHE A 204 -11.78 -0.23 15.84
C PHE A 204 -10.58 -1.08 16.26
N ALA A 205 -10.17 -2.05 15.44
CA ALA A 205 -9.05 -2.92 15.77
C ALA A 205 -7.71 -2.19 15.92
N VAL A 206 -7.46 -1.13 15.15
CA VAL A 206 -6.21 -0.35 15.23
C VAL A 206 -5.99 0.29 16.61
N TRP A 207 -7.06 0.68 17.32
CA TRP A 207 -6.95 1.39 18.60
C TRP A 207 -7.28 0.57 19.86
N PHE A 208 -8.10 -0.48 19.76
CA PHE A 208 -8.55 -1.28 20.90
C PHE A 208 -7.84 -2.62 20.98
#